data_AF-F4LR84-F1
#
_entry.id   AF-F4LR84-F1
#
_cell.length_a   1.000
_cell.length_b   1.000
_cell.length_c   1.000
_cell.angle_alpha   90.00
_cell.angle_beta   90.00
_cell.angle_gamma   90.00
#
_symmetry.space_group_name_H-M   'P 1'
#
loop_
_entity.id
_entity.type
_entity.pdbx_description
1 polymer ?
#
loop_
_entity_poly.entity_id
_entity_poly.type
_entity_poly.pdbx_seq_one_letter_code
_entity_poly.pdbx_strand_id
1 'polypeptide(L)'
;MAVSIGLRNNLLPIGFAIHNEDRYSESWSYHIIAERLIAYKYGRISEVQVENIEKNLNTIISQFEGMKKDLLFILSGNEEQEI
;
A
#
# COMPACT_ATOMS: atom_id res chain seq x y z
N MET A 1 -1.23 6.26 -3.60
CA MET A 1 -1.34 5.12 -4.56
C MET A 1 -0.01 4.85 -5.28
N ALA A 2 1.05 4.50 -4.54
CA ALA A 2 2.36 4.18 -5.14
C ALA A 2 2.56 2.66 -5.33
N VAL A 3 1.97 1.86 -4.43
CA VAL A 3 2.05 0.39 -4.45
C VAL A 3 1.30 -0.21 -5.64
N SER A 4 0.13 0.34 -5.99
CA SER A 4 -0.68 -0.13 -7.13
C SER A 4 -0.03 0.13 -8.50
N ILE A 5 0.73 1.22 -8.65
CA ILE A 5 1.49 1.52 -9.86
C ILE A 5 2.71 0.60 -9.98
N GLY A 6 3.40 0.34 -8.87
CA GLY A 6 4.53 -0.61 -8.84
C GLY A 6 4.12 -2.04 -9.19
N LEU A 7 2.99 -2.50 -8.66
CA LEU A 7 2.42 -3.81 -8.97
C LEU A 7 2.00 -3.93 -10.45
N ARG A 8 1.44 -2.87 -11.07
CA ARG A 8 1.08 -2.86 -12.50
C ARG A 8 2.27 -3.05 -13.44
N ASN A 9 3.46 -2.59 -13.04
CA ASN A 9 4.67 -2.69 -13.84
C ASN A 9 5.57 -3.86 -13.42
N ASN A 10 5.13 -4.71 -12.49
CA ASN A 10 5.91 -5.79 -11.90
C ASN A 10 7.20 -5.33 -11.19
N LEU A 11 7.22 -4.08 -10.72
CA LEU A 11 8.39 -3.41 -10.16
C LEU A 11 8.03 -2.79 -8.82
N LEU A 12 8.56 -3.38 -7.73
CA LEU A 12 8.36 -2.85 -6.38
C LEU A 12 9.05 -1.47 -6.26
N PRO A 13 8.40 -0.48 -5.62
CA PRO A 13 9.03 0.82 -5.38
C PRO A 13 10.33 0.67 -4.57
N ILE A 14 11.46 1.07 -5.16
CA ILE A 14 12.79 1.04 -4.53
C ILE A 14 12.98 2.09 -3.43
N GLY A 15 12.02 3.00 -3.29
CA GLY A 15 12.05 4.10 -2.35
C GLY A 15 10.79 4.96 -2.45
N PHE A 16 10.84 6.14 -1.85
CA PHE A 16 9.77 7.12 -1.90
C PHE A 16 10.32 8.55 -1.93
N ALA A 17 9.55 9.45 -2.54
CA ALA A 17 9.83 10.88 -2.52
C ALA A 17 9.18 11.51 -1.28
N ILE A 18 9.94 12.36 -0.61
CA ILE A 18 9.50 13.16 0.53
C ILE A 18 9.43 14.60 0.03
N HIS A 19 8.23 15.16 0.05
CA HIS A 19 8.01 16.57 -0.22
C HIS A 19 8.24 17.34 1.08
N ASN A 20 9.25 18.21 1.10
CA ASN A 20 9.55 19.08 2.22
C ASN A 20 9.11 20.50 1.84
N GLU A 21 8.05 20.96 2.48
CA GLU A 21 7.50 22.31 2.34
C GLU A 21 7.85 23.12 3.59
N ASP A 22 8.72 24.11 3.43
CA ASP A 22 8.99 25.13 4.44
C ASP A 22 8.43 26.49 3.96
N ARG A 23 8.15 27.40 4.90
CA ARG A 23 7.52 28.71 4.61
C ARG A 23 8.23 29.57 3.55
N TYR A 24 9.50 29.27 3.25
CA TYR A 24 10.33 30.00 2.29
C TYR A 24 11.04 29.11 1.27
N SER A 25 10.86 27.78 1.32
CA SER A 25 11.50 26.87 0.36
C SER A 25 10.72 25.58 0.19
N GLU A 26 10.51 25.19 -1.06
CA GLU A 26 10.09 23.85 -1.44
C GLU A 26 11.31 23.02 -1.84
N SER A 27 11.40 21.79 -1.32
CA SER A 27 12.42 20.84 -1.73
C SER A 27 11.87 19.42 -1.80
N TRP A 28 12.44 18.62 -2.69
CA TRP A 28 12.13 17.20 -2.84
C TRP A 28 13.34 16.38 -2.41
N SER A 29 13.12 15.48 -1.47
CA SER A 29 14.13 14.52 -1.01
C SER A 29 13.74 13.11 -1.43
N TYR A 30 14.71 12.34 -1.93
CA TYR A 30 14.49 10.94 -2.27
C TYR A 30 15.09 10.04 -1.19
N HIS A 31 14.28 9.13 -0.66
CA HIS A 31 14.76 8.10 0.25
C HIS A 31 14.73 6.75 -0.45
N ILE A 32 15.91 6.18 -0.69
CA ILE A 32 16.08 4.87 -1.34
C ILE A 32 16.32 3.81 -0.27
N ILE A 33 15.54 2.73 -0.32
CA ILE A 33 15.71 1.59 0.56
C ILE A 33 16.68 0.62 -0.13
N ALA A 34 17.91 0.55 0.37
CA ALA A 34 18.99 -0.20 -0.26
C ALA A 34 18.64 -1.69 -0.48
N GLU A 35 17.95 -2.31 0.47
CA GLU A 35 17.51 -3.72 0.38
C GLU A 35 16.56 -3.94 -0.80
N ARG A 36 15.64 -2.99 -1.04
CA ARG A 36 14.71 -3.05 -2.18
C ARG A 36 15.43 -2.82 -3.50
N LEU A 37 16.43 -1.95 -3.53
CA LEU A 37 17.25 -1.70 -4.72
C LEU A 37 18.09 -2.94 -5.09
N ILE A 38 18.68 -3.61 -4.10
CA ILE A 38 19.43 -4.86 -4.29
C ILE A 38 18.49 -5.97 -4.77
N ALA A 39 17.33 -6.11 -4.14
CA ALA A 39 16.31 -7.07 -4.56
C ALA A 39 15.76 -6.76 -5.97
N TYR A 40 15.66 -5.50 -6.36
CA TYR A 40 15.25 -5.12 -7.72
C TYR A 40 16.25 -5.61 -8.78
N LYS A 41 17.55 -5.52 -8.49
CA LYS A 41 18.61 -5.91 -9.43
C LYS A 41 18.90 -7.42 -9.43
N TYR A 42 18.78 -8.07 -8.27
CA TYR A 42 19.26 -9.44 -8.07
C TYR A 42 18.21 -10.40 -7.49
N GLY A 43 17.11 -9.88 -6.96
CA GLY A 43 16.04 -10.66 -6.36
C GLY A 43 15.27 -11.41 -7.45
N ARG A 44 15.50 -12.71 -7.55
CA ARG A 44 14.66 -13.63 -8.30
C ARG A 44 13.58 -14.12 -7.34
N ILE A 45 12.39 -13.54 -7.38
CA ILE A 45 11.23 -14.11 -6.67
C ILE A 45 10.77 -15.32 -7.48
N SER A 46 10.60 -16.46 -6.81
CA SER A 46 10.04 -17.66 -7.45
C SER A 46 8.57 -17.43 -7.81
N GLU A 47 8.10 -17.97 -8.93
CA GLU A 47 6.70 -17.85 -9.37
C GLU A 47 5.71 -18.31 -8.28
N VAL A 48 6.06 -19.37 -7.55
CA VAL A 48 5.30 -19.87 -6.38
C VAL A 48 5.21 -18.84 -5.24
N GLN A 49 6.26 -18.02 -5.06
CA GLN A 49 6.25 -16.95 -4.07
C GLN A 49 5.40 -15.76 -4.52
N VAL A 50 5.39 -15.44 -5.83
CA VAL A 50 4.51 -14.40 -6.40
C VAL A 50 3.05 -14.79 -6.19
N GLU A 51 2.67 -16.02 -6.56
CA GLU A 51 1.31 -16.53 -6.41
C GLU A 51 0.83 -16.49 -4.95
N ASN A 52 1.70 -16.86 -4.00
CA ASN A 52 1.38 -16.77 -2.58
C ASN A 52 1.20 -15.31 -2.10
N ILE A 53 1.99 -14.37 -2.60
CA ILE A 53 1.84 -12.94 -2.27
C ILE A 53 0.49 -12.43 -2.81
N GLU A 54 0.13 -12.76 -4.05
CA GLU A 54 -1.14 -12.38 -4.65
C GLU A 54 -2.34 -12.94 -3.86
N LYS A 55 -2.29 -14.21 -3.48
CA LYS A 55 -3.32 -14.86 -2.66
C LYS A 55 -3.49 -14.19 -1.29
N ASN A 56 -2.37 -13.83 -0.65
CA ASN A 56 -2.39 -13.13 0.63
C ASN A 56 -2.99 -11.71 0.48
N LEU A 57 -2.60 -10.97 -0.57
CA LEU A 57 -3.15 -9.65 -0.85
C LEU A 57 -4.67 -9.69 -1.09
N ASN A 58 -5.16 -10.67 -1.85
CA ASN A 58 -6.60 -10.86 -2.07
C ASN A 58 -7.35 -11.15 -0.77
N THR A 59 -6.74 -11.90 0.14
CA THR A 59 -7.33 -12.19 1.47
C THR A 59 -7.41 -10.93 2.33
N ILE A 60 -6.36 -10.11 2.34
CA ILE A 60 -6.34 -8.82 3.05
C ILE A 60 -7.44 -7.89 2.51
N ILE A 61 -7.60 -7.81 1.19
CA ILE A 61 -8.65 -6.98 0.57
C ILE A 61 -10.04 -7.45 1.02
N SER A 62 -10.30 -8.77 0.97
CA SER A 62 -11.58 -9.34 1.40
C SER A 62 -11.88 -9.04 2.88
N GLN A 63 -10.89 -9.14 3.75
CA GLN A 63 -11.04 -8.79 5.17
C GLN A 63 -11.33 -7.30 5.35
N PHE A 64 -10.64 -6.43 4.61
CA PHE A 64 -10.89 -4.98 4.63
C PHE A 64 -12.30 -4.61 4.16
N GLU A 65 -12.83 -5.29 3.13
CA GLU A 65 -14.21 -5.10 2.70
C GLU A 65 -15.22 -5.54 3.77
N GLY A 66 -14.94 -6.63 4.48
CA GLY A 66 -15.72 -7.05 5.64
C GLY A 66 -15.74 -5.98 6.72
N MET A 67 -14.57 -5.53 7.16
CA MET A 67 -14.43 -4.47 8.15
C MET A 67 -15.13 -3.18 7.73
N LYS A 68 -15.07 -2.80 6.45
CA LYS A 68 -15.79 -1.64 5.92
C LYS A 68 -17.29 -1.78 6.09
N LYS A 69 -17.86 -2.96 5.80
CA LYS A 69 -19.30 -3.23 5.97
C LYS A 69 -19.71 -3.19 7.44
N ASP A 70 -18.91 -3.80 8.32
CA ASP A 70 -19.17 -3.78 9.76
C ASP A 70 -19.15 -2.35 10.31
N LEU A 71 -18.19 -1.53 9.87
CA LEU A 71 -18.10 -0.13 10.27
C LEU A 71 -19.31 0.68 9.77
N LEU A 72 -19.73 0.44 8.53
CA LEU A 72 -20.93 1.05 7.96
C LEU A 72 -22.19 0.68 8.74
N PHE A 73 -22.31 -0.59 9.13
CA PHE A 73 -23.42 -1.07 9.94
C PHE A 73 -23.48 -0.38 11.31
N ILE A 74 -22.34 -0.27 12.01
CA ILE A 74 -22.26 0.42 13.30
C ILE A 74 -22.64 1.91 13.16
N LEU A 75 -22.14 2.58 12.12
CA LEU A 75 -22.45 3.99 11.87
C LEU A 75 -23.94 4.19 11.57
N SER A 76 -24.55 3.34 10.74
CA SER A 76 -25.99 3.40 10.46
C SER A 76 -26.86 3.07 11.68
N GLY A 77 -26.40 2.18 12.56
CA GLY A 77 -27.14 1.82 13.78
C GLY A 77 -27.11 2.91 14.86
N ASN A 78 -26.08 3.76 14.88
CA ASN A 78 -26.01 4.91 15.80
C ASN A 78 -26.91 6.07 15.35
N GLU A 79 -27.17 6.23 14.04
CA GLU A 79 -28.08 7.26 13.51
C GLU A 79 -29.54 7.02 13.92
N GLU A 80 -29.96 5.77 14.17
CA GLU A 80 -31.31 5.43 14.62
C GLU A 80 -31.54 5.60 16.14
N GLN A 81 -30.48 5.73 16.94
CA GLN A 81 -30.58 5.88 18.40
C GLN A 81 -30.60 7.34 18.89
N GLU A 82 -30.37 8.33 18.01
CA GLU A 82 -30.42 9.76 18.35
C GLU A 82 -31.79 10.44 18.08
N ILE A 83 -32.87 9.68 17.86
CA ILE A 83 -34.25 10.18 17.68
C ILE A 83 -35.15 9.85 18.87
#